data_AF-A0A834F5E6-F1
#
_entry.id   AF-A0A834F5E6-F1
#
_cell.length_a   1.000
_cell.length_b   1.000
_cell.length_c   1.000
_cell.angle_alpha   90.00
_cell.angle_beta   90.00
_cell.angle_gamma   90.00
#
_symmetry.space_group_name_H-M   'P 1'
#
loop_
_entity.id
_entity.type
_entity.pdbx_description
1 polymer ?
#
loop_
_entity_poly.entity_id
_entity_poly.type
_entity_poly.pdbx_seq_one_letter_code
_entity_poly.pdbx_strand_id
1 'polypeptide(L)'
;MNMRTNGTIHFGIMDKNKGHHKHGEIIGIPLRNREDFVDALDYIERCFKDSNQQIEARHCIRNPRFVEVCNKDKETVEKTWVVEYDVIPKASIVKNKLYSVGLPNFHEKEGKVKCEEKVPYCRVGANTPLIEDLVCFIQGLIEKDQQREEAESFRAESSLDFQEDQKRKLSVLLTGGKTKMDNSMFYIVVTSDIQPQHLENIAFLVNMKLFCVFDFDPNSEISGLYGKYKEQKPVTPHFLHDYENVKRLENAAFIETLKLFDRVSWIFCNGRNNFPSGEHPVDEKTWIKTRKKKMKKAVTFICNEVLPKSSFVVVFLLTSDVKQPVVDTFHEFYAEMNGH
;
A
#
# COMPACT_ATOMS: atom_id res chain seq x y z
N MET A 1 4.55 -26.00 4.66
CA MET A 1 4.01 -26.39 3.34
C MET A 1 3.82 -27.90 3.24
N ASN A 2 4.88 -28.72 3.34
CA ASN A 2 4.82 -30.20 3.22
C ASN A 2 3.62 -30.91 3.88
N MET A 3 3.26 -30.56 5.12
CA MET A 3 2.19 -31.25 5.87
C MET A 3 0.86 -30.50 5.97
N ARG A 4 0.82 -29.21 5.58
CA ARG A 4 -0.38 -28.40 5.77
C ARG A 4 -1.38 -28.73 4.67
N THR A 5 -2.66 -28.77 5.02
CA THR A 5 -3.81 -28.80 4.09
C THR A 5 -4.55 -27.46 4.12
N ASN A 6 -4.59 -26.82 5.29
CA ASN A 6 -4.86 -25.41 5.53
C ASN A 6 -4.45 -25.10 6.98
N GLY A 7 -4.05 -23.88 7.32
CA GLY A 7 -4.02 -23.49 8.72
C GLY A 7 -3.15 -22.29 9.07
N THR A 8 -3.58 -21.61 10.13
CA THR A 8 -2.91 -20.45 10.71
C THR A 8 -1.84 -20.88 11.70
N ILE A 9 -0.69 -20.22 11.65
CA ILE A 9 0.37 -20.28 12.66
C ILE A 9 0.16 -19.09 13.58
N HIS A 10 0.08 -19.32 14.88
CA HIS A 10 -0.12 -18.28 15.88
C HIS A 10 1.14 -18.14 16.73
N PHE A 11 1.70 -16.94 16.76
CA PHE A 11 2.74 -16.53 17.72
C PHE A 11 2.09 -15.77 18.87
N GLY A 12 2.56 -16.03 20.10
CA GLY A 12 1.93 -15.50 21.32
C GLY A 12 0.87 -16.44 21.94
N ILE A 13 0.82 -17.71 21.51
CA ILE A 13 0.00 -18.77 22.11
C ILE A 13 0.93 -19.86 22.66
N MET A 14 0.63 -20.36 23.85
CA MET A 14 1.41 -21.41 24.50
C MET A 14 1.26 -22.76 23.78
N ASP A 15 2.36 -23.30 23.26
CA ASP A 15 2.36 -24.55 22.48
C ASP A 15 2.37 -25.82 23.36
N LYS A 16 2.92 -25.76 24.58
CA LYS A 16 2.93 -26.91 25.52
C LYS A 16 2.77 -26.42 26.95
N ASN A 17 2.23 -27.26 27.84
CA ASN A 17 2.18 -26.94 29.27
C ASN A 17 3.59 -26.63 29.79
N LYS A 18 3.81 -25.41 30.26
CA LYS A 18 5.11 -24.96 30.76
C LYS A 18 4.92 -23.95 31.89
N GLY A 19 5.43 -24.30 33.07
CA GLY A 19 5.25 -23.49 34.27
C GLY A 19 3.76 -23.36 34.61
N HIS A 20 3.27 -22.11 34.72
CA HIS A 20 1.87 -21.81 34.99
C HIS A 20 0.97 -21.80 33.76
N HIS A 21 1.55 -21.86 32.56
CA HIS A 21 0.78 -21.73 31.33
C HIS A 21 0.37 -23.09 30.77
N LYS A 22 -0.88 -23.17 30.29
CA LYS A 22 -1.45 -24.36 29.67
C LYS A 22 -1.37 -24.28 28.14
N HIS A 23 -1.36 -25.43 27.47
CA HIS A 23 -1.46 -25.51 26.03
C HIS A 23 -2.70 -24.74 25.53
N GLY A 24 -2.51 -23.89 24.52
CA GLY A 24 -3.56 -23.06 23.93
C GLY A 24 -3.82 -21.74 24.66
N GLU A 25 -3.13 -21.46 25.77
CA GLU A 25 -3.27 -20.21 26.50
C GLU A 25 -2.73 -19.02 25.69
N ILE A 26 -3.52 -17.96 25.60
CA ILE A 26 -3.15 -16.71 24.91
C ILE A 26 -2.30 -15.87 25.86
N ILE A 27 -1.04 -15.67 25.49
CA ILE A 27 -0.07 -14.86 26.25
C ILE A 27 0.09 -13.49 25.58
N GLY A 28 0.15 -13.49 24.25
CA GLY A 28 0.55 -12.35 23.44
C GLY A 28 2.06 -12.08 23.49
N ILE A 29 2.54 -11.33 22.52
CA ILE A 29 3.91 -10.82 22.46
C ILE A 29 3.88 -9.29 22.39
N PRO A 30 4.79 -8.59 23.11
CA PRO A 30 4.93 -7.14 22.98
C PRO A 30 5.57 -6.83 21.63
N LEU A 31 4.97 -5.91 20.88
CA LEU A 31 5.42 -5.53 19.54
C LEU A 31 5.93 -4.09 19.53
N ARG A 32 7.22 -3.89 19.23
CA ARG A 32 7.80 -2.55 19.02
C ARG A 32 7.46 -1.99 17.64
N ASN A 33 7.55 -2.83 16.61
CA ASN A 33 7.26 -2.49 15.22
C ASN A 33 6.58 -3.68 14.55
N ARG A 34 5.44 -3.47 13.89
CA ARG A 34 4.69 -4.56 13.24
C ARG A 34 5.30 -4.92 11.89
N GLU A 35 5.88 -3.93 11.24
CA GLU A 35 6.53 -4.03 9.95
C GLU A 35 7.66 -5.08 9.98
N ASP A 36 8.37 -5.23 11.12
CA ASP A 36 9.40 -6.27 11.30
C ASP A 36 8.89 -7.69 11.02
N PHE A 37 7.62 -7.99 11.34
CA PHE A 37 7.00 -9.30 11.11
C PHE A 37 6.59 -9.49 9.64
N VAL A 38 6.28 -8.40 8.94
CA VAL A 38 6.00 -8.42 7.51
C VAL A 38 7.31 -8.61 6.75
N ASP A 39 8.34 -7.85 7.11
CA ASP A 39 9.67 -7.90 6.50
C ASP A 39 10.37 -9.24 6.77
N ALA A 40 10.06 -9.90 7.89
CA ALA A 40 10.55 -11.26 8.15
C ALA A 40 10.16 -12.27 7.06
N LEU A 41 9.08 -12.04 6.31
CA LEU A 41 8.72 -12.89 5.16
C LEU A 41 9.70 -12.74 3.99
N ASP A 42 10.52 -11.68 3.94
CA ASP A 42 11.58 -11.49 2.94
C ASP A 42 12.77 -12.44 3.13
N TYR A 43 12.74 -13.26 4.19
CA TYR A 43 13.62 -14.42 4.31
C TYR A 43 13.18 -15.62 3.46
N ILE A 44 11.96 -15.65 2.91
CA ILE A 44 11.50 -16.74 2.03
C ILE A 44 12.48 -16.94 0.87
N GLU A 45 12.97 -15.85 0.28
CA GLU A 45 13.93 -15.81 -0.83
C GLU A 45 15.28 -16.47 -0.48
N ARG A 46 15.61 -16.56 0.81
CA ARG A 46 16.87 -17.13 1.30
C ARG A 46 16.70 -18.56 1.81
N CYS A 47 15.56 -18.85 2.41
CA CYS A 47 15.31 -20.10 3.13
C CYS A 47 14.97 -21.26 2.19
N PHE A 48 14.19 -21.05 1.13
CA PHE A 48 13.75 -22.16 0.25
C PHE A 48 14.82 -22.59 -0.75
N LYS A 49 14.81 -23.89 -1.13
CA LYS A 49 15.86 -24.55 -1.93
C LYS A 49 16.18 -23.83 -3.24
N ASP A 50 15.16 -23.56 -4.04
CA ASP A 50 15.25 -23.01 -5.39
C ASP A 50 14.20 -21.91 -5.62
N SER A 51 14.31 -21.21 -6.74
CA SER A 51 13.42 -20.09 -7.10
C SER A 51 11.95 -20.49 -7.23
N ASN A 52 11.66 -21.72 -7.67
CA ASN A 52 10.29 -22.18 -7.81
C ASN A 52 9.66 -22.34 -6.43
N GLN A 53 10.34 -22.99 -5.50
CA GLN A 53 9.86 -23.12 -4.12
C GLN A 53 9.69 -21.76 -3.43
N GLN A 54 10.55 -20.78 -3.73
CA GLN A 54 10.43 -19.42 -3.18
C GLN A 54 9.14 -18.74 -3.69
N ILE A 55 8.91 -18.77 -4.99
CA ILE A 55 7.69 -18.22 -5.61
C ILE A 55 6.46 -18.91 -5.05
N GLU A 56 6.46 -20.24 -5.01
CA GLU A 56 5.34 -21.05 -4.47
C GLU A 56 5.07 -20.73 -2.99
N ALA A 57 6.12 -20.61 -2.18
CA ALA A 57 5.99 -20.21 -0.78
C ALA A 57 5.39 -18.81 -0.63
N ARG A 58 5.79 -17.84 -1.48
CA ARG A 58 5.17 -16.50 -1.51
C ARG A 58 3.68 -16.54 -1.87
N HIS A 59 3.28 -17.47 -2.73
CA HIS A 59 1.87 -17.64 -3.06
C HIS A 59 1.08 -18.34 -1.96
N CYS A 60 1.74 -19.14 -1.13
CA CYS A 60 1.07 -19.91 -0.09
C CYS A 60 1.10 -19.26 1.30
N ILE A 61 2.00 -18.31 1.58
CA ILE A 61 2.15 -17.70 2.91
C ILE A 61 1.65 -16.26 2.86
N ARG A 62 0.59 -15.96 3.61
CA ARG A 62 0.01 -14.62 3.69
C ARG A 62 0.76 -13.73 4.68
N ASN A 63 0.60 -12.41 4.53
CA ASN A 63 1.10 -11.44 5.49
C ASN A 63 0.50 -11.65 6.88
N PRO A 64 1.25 -11.33 7.94
CA PRO A 64 0.79 -11.52 9.30
C PRO A 64 -0.44 -10.66 9.62
N ARG A 65 -1.39 -11.24 10.34
CA ARG A 65 -2.46 -10.50 11.02
C ARG A 65 -2.10 -10.31 12.48
N PHE A 66 -2.48 -9.17 13.04
CA PHE A 66 -2.18 -8.80 14.42
C PHE A 66 -3.49 -8.70 15.19
N VAL A 67 -3.68 -9.59 16.17
CA VAL A 67 -4.87 -9.64 17.02
C VAL A 67 -4.48 -9.12 18.41
N GLU A 68 -5.08 -8.02 18.85
CA GLU A 68 -4.81 -7.44 20.17
C GLU A 68 -5.31 -8.37 21.28
N VAL A 69 -4.47 -8.62 22.29
CA VAL A 69 -4.88 -9.42 23.45
C VAL A 69 -5.56 -8.51 24.46
N CYS A 70 -6.89 -8.62 24.57
CA CYS A 70 -7.66 -7.88 25.55
C CYS A 70 -7.59 -8.57 26.92
N ASN A 71 -6.87 -8.00 27.88
CA ASN A 71 -6.85 -8.49 29.25
C ASN A 71 -7.83 -7.67 30.10
N LYS A 72 -8.91 -8.30 30.60
CA LYS A 72 -9.92 -7.62 31.42
C LYS A 72 -9.48 -7.37 32.86
N ASP A 73 -8.53 -8.17 33.36
CA ASP A 73 -8.17 -8.24 34.78
C ASP A 73 -6.83 -7.57 35.10
N LYS A 74 -6.15 -7.02 34.10
CA LYS A 74 -4.90 -6.29 34.28
C LYS A 74 -4.96 -5.01 33.47
N GLU A 75 -4.96 -3.87 34.16
CA GLU A 75 -4.43 -2.61 33.62
C GLU A 75 -2.94 -2.82 33.30
N THR A 76 -2.69 -3.53 32.20
CA THR A 76 -1.35 -3.71 31.66
C THR A 76 -1.09 -2.50 30.77
N VAL A 77 -0.06 -1.73 31.12
CA VAL A 77 0.31 -0.49 30.40
C VAL A 77 0.82 -0.80 28.98
N GLU A 78 1.27 -2.03 28.72
CA GLU A 78 1.85 -2.44 27.43
C GLU A 78 0.91 -3.40 26.67
N LYS A 79 0.51 -2.99 25.45
CA LYS A 79 -0.35 -3.79 24.56
C LYS A 79 0.41 -4.99 24.02
N THR A 80 -0.16 -6.19 24.14
CA THR A 80 0.36 -7.41 23.56
C THR A 80 -0.52 -7.91 22.42
N TRP A 81 0.08 -8.70 21.52
CA TRP A 81 -0.56 -9.13 20.27
C TRP A 81 -0.34 -10.62 20.03
N VAL A 82 -1.31 -11.29 19.43
CA VAL A 82 -1.12 -12.56 18.74
C VAL A 82 -0.81 -12.26 17.28
N VAL A 83 0.25 -12.85 16.74
CA VAL A 83 0.64 -12.69 15.33
C VAL A 83 0.27 -13.96 14.57
N GLU A 84 -0.56 -13.81 13.56
CA GLU A 84 -1.13 -14.91 12.78
C GLU A 84 -0.56 -14.93 11.36
N TYR A 85 0.10 -16.03 10.99
CA TYR A 85 0.49 -16.29 9.61
C TYR A 85 -0.41 -17.38 9.03
N ASP A 86 -1.21 -17.02 8.04
CA ASP A 86 -2.04 -17.98 7.31
C ASP A 86 -1.22 -18.64 6.20
N VAL A 87 -1.19 -19.98 6.21
CA VAL A 87 -0.51 -20.78 5.20
C VAL A 87 -1.54 -21.58 4.43
N ILE A 88 -1.73 -21.22 3.17
CA ILE A 88 -2.65 -21.83 2.22
C ILE A 88 -1.84 -22.59 1.17
N PRO A 89 -1.56 -23.89 1.41
CA PRO A 89 -0.79 -24.73 0.50
C PRO A 89 -1.70 -25.17 -0.65
N LYS A 90 -1.96 -24.26 -1.60
CA LYS A 90 -2.87 -24.50 -2.70
C LYS A 90 -2.48 -25.77 -3.46
N ALA A 91 -3.39 -26.72 -3.66
CA ALA A 91 -3.08 -27.99 -4.32
C ALA A 91 -2.53 -27.75 -5.73
N SER A 92 -3.14 -26.82 -6.46
CA SER A 92 -2.65 -26.35 -7.78
C SER A 92 -1.19 -25.90 -7.79
N ILE A 93 -0.65 -25.46 -6.65
CA ILE A 93 0.73 -24.98 -6.49
C ILE A 93 1.62 -26.09 -5.91
N VAL A 94 1.18 -26.76 -4.85
CA VAL A 94 2.04 -27.61 -4.01
C VAL A 94 1.96 -29.10 -4.31
N LYS A 95 1.03 -29.54 -5.17
CA LYS A 95 0.81 -30.96 -5.47
C LYS A 95 2.06 -31.63 -6.04
N ASN A 96 2.33 -32.85 -5.57
CA ASN A 96 3.49 -33.67 -5.92
C ASN A 96 4.84 -33.00 -5.65
N LYS A 97 4.90 -31.99 -4.76
CA LYS A 97 6.14 -31.27 -4.43
C LYS A 97 6.59 -31.49 -3.00
N LEU A 98 7.91 -31.61 -2.85
CA LEU A 98 8.59 -31.66 -1.56
C LEU A 98 9.39 -30.37 -1.36
N TYR A 99 9.06 -29.62 -0.31
CA TYR A 99 9.73 -28.38 0.03
C TYR A 99 10.88 -28.63 1.00
N SER A 100 12.02 -28.00 0.73
CA SER A 100 13.20 -28.01 1.59
C SER A 100 13.56 -26.60 1.98
N VAL A 101 13.83 -26.38 3.27
CA VAL A 101 14.12 -25.05 3.82
C VAL A 101 15.40 -25.10 4.65
N GLY A 102 16.20 -24.05 4.57
CA GLY A 102 17.31 -23.80 5.49
C GLY A 102 16.83 -22.83 6.55
N LEU A 103 16.93 -23.21 7.82
CA LEU A 103 16.47 -22.36 8.92
C LEU A 103 17.44 -21.19 9.10
N PRO A 104 16.93 -19.94 9.17
CA PRO A 104 17.78 -18.78 9.38
C PRO A 104 18.26 -18.75 10.83
N ASN A 105 19.58 -18.63 11.01
CA ASN A 105 20.23 -18.50 12.31
C ASN A 105 21.08 -17.23 12.33
N PHE A 106 20.89 -16.39 13.36
CA PHE A 106 21.64 -15.16 13.51
C PHE A 106 22.98 -15.42 14.20
N HIS A 107 24.08 -15.24 13.47
CA HIS A 107 25.42 -15.38 14.03
C HIS A 107 25.89 -14.04 14.59
N GLU A 108 25.75 -13.85 15.91
CA GLU A 108 26.11 -12.61 16.62
C GLU A 108 27.54 -12.13 16.33
N LYS A 109 28.50 -13.04 16.28
CA LYS A 109 29.93 -12.73 16.04
C LYS A 109 30.20 -12.10 14.66
N GLU A 110 29.40 -12.45 13.67
CA GLU A 110 29.57 -11.99 12.28
C GLU A 110 28.54 -10.91 11.89
N GLY A 111 27.56 -10.63 12.74
CA GLY A 111 26.47 -9.69 12.47
C GLY A 111 25.61 -10.09 11.25
N LYS A 112 25.57 -11.38 10.90
CA LYS A 112 24.89 -11.88 9.69
C LYS A 112 23.99 -13.06 10.01
N VAL A 113 22.85 -13.11 9.32
CA VAL A 113 22.00 -14.31 9.29
C VAL A 113 22.59 -15.30 8.29
N LYS A 114 22.86 -16.52 8.73
CA LYS A 114 23.18 -17.66 7.85
C LYS A 114 21.99 -18.60 7.82
N CYS A 115 21.72 -19.20 6.66
CA CYS A 115 20.74 -20.27 6.57
C CYS A 115 21.47 -21.59 6.72
N GLU A 116 20.92 -22.48 7.53
CA GLU A 116 21.36 -23.87 7.63
C GLU A 116 21.18 -24.61 6.30
N GLU A 117 21.67 -25.85 6.26
CA GLU A 117 21.47 -26.72 5.11
C GLU A 117 19.98 -26.84 4.77
N LYS A 118 19.66 -26.72 3.49
CA LYS A 118 18.27 -26.71 3.02
C LYS A 118 17.76 -28.14 2.91
N VAL A 119 17.00 -28.55 3.92
CA VAL A 119 16.53 -29.94 4.07
C VAL A 119 15.01 -30.00 4.25
N PRO A 120 14.38 -31.14 3.93
CA PRO A 120 12.94 -31.28 4.05
C PRO A 120 12.54 -31.58 5.49
N TYR A 121 11.55 -30.83 5.99
CA TYR A 121 10.97 -30.99 7.31
C TYR A 121 9.49 -31.37 7.24
N CYS A 122 9.01 -32.10 8.26
CA CYS A 122 7.59 -32.38 8.43
C CYS A 122 7.12 -31.88 9.79
N ARG A 123 5.90 -31.31 9.86
CA ARG A 123 5.28 -30.91 11.12
C ARG A 123 4.58 -32.12 11.73
N VAL A 124 4.97 -32.51 12.95
CA VAL A 124 4.35 -33.58 13.72
C VAL A 124 3.89 -32.99 15.06
N GLY A 125 2.60 -32.66 15.15
CA GLY A 125 2.04 -31.92 16.28
C GLY A 125 2.76 -30.56 16.49
N ALA A 126 3.38 -30.42 17.65
CA ALA A 126 4.17 -29.25 18.05
C ALA A 126 5.61 -29.22 17.52
N ASN A 127 6.12 -30.35 17.01
CA ASN A 127 7.52 -30.50 16.62
C ASN A 127 7.67 -30.45 15.09
N THR A 128 8.87 -30.14 14.60
CA THR A 128 9.17 -30.08 13.16
C THR A 128 10.49 -30.81 12.84
N PRO A 129 10.51 -32.15 12.95
CA PRO A 129 11.71 -32.94 12.66
C PRO A 129 12.06 -32.95 11.17
N LEU A 130 13.31 -33.33 10.89
CA LEU A 130 13.81 -33.68 9.57
C LEU A 130 13.03 -34.89 9.02
N ILE A 131 12.83 -34.94 7.72
CA ILE A 131 12.31 -36.14 7.04
C ILE A 131 13.48 -37.07 6.73
N GLU A 132 13.55 -38.21 7.41
CA GLU A 132 14.60 -39.23 7.21
C GLU A 132 14.29 -40.15 6.02
N ASP A 133 13.08 -40.70 5.95
CA ASP A 133 12.64 -41.56 4.84
C ASP A 133 11.86 -40.75 3.79
N LEU A 134 12.59 -40.28 2.78
CA LEU A 134 12.02 -39.48 1.70
C LEU A 134 11.04 -40.27 0.82
N VAL A 135 11.27 -41.58 0.63
CA VAL A 135 10.45 -42.39 -0.29
C VAL A 135 9.07 -42.61 0.32
N CYS A 136 9.02 -43.06 1.57
CA CYS A 136 7.75 -43.23 2.28
C CYS A 136 7.03 -41.89 2.44
N PHE A 137 7.77 -40.80 2.70
CA PHE A 137 7.17 -39.48 2.82
C PHE A 137 6.51 -39.01 1.53
N ILE A 138 7.19 -39.15 0.39
CA ILE A 138 6.66 -38.76 -0.92
C ILE A 138 5.41 -39.57 -1.28
N GLN A 139 5.38 -40.87 -0.97
CA GLN A 139 4.18 -41.69 -1.17
C GLN A 139 3.01 -41.19 -0.31
N GLY A 140 3.27 -40.78 0.94
CA GLY A 140 2.27 -40.18 1.83
C GLY A 140 1.79 -38.79 1.41
N LEU A 141 2.55 -38.06 0.58
CA LEU A 141 2.11 -36.74 0.07
C LEU A 141 0.89 -36.85 -0.84
N ILE A 142 0.68 -38.00 -1.51
CA ILE A 142 -0.48 -38.20 -2.39
C ILE A 142 -1.79 -38.02 -1.62
N GLU A 143 -1.89 -38.59 -0.42
CA GLU A 143 -3.07 -38.42 0.44
C GLU A 143 -3.23 -36.97 0.91
N LYS A 144 -2.10 -36.29 1.20
CA LYS A 144 -2.12 -34.87 1.59
C LYS A 144 -2.56 -33.96 0.45
N ASP A 145 -2.16 -34.26 -0.77
CA ASP A 145 -2.59 -33.53 -1.96
C ASP A 145 -4.08 -33.70 -2.20
N GLN A 146 -4.60 -34.92 -2.06
CA GLN A 146 -6.04 -35.17 -2.13
C GLN A 146 -6.81 -34.34 -1.09
N GLN A 147 -6.34 -34.29 0.17
CA GLN A 147 -6.94 -33.48 1.23
C GLN A 147 -6.90 -31.97 0.92
N ARG A 148 -5.87 -31.48 0.22
CA ARG A 148 -5.78 -30.08 -0.22
C ARG A 148 -6.81 -29.80 -1.31
N GLU A 149 -6.90 -30.66 -2.32
CA GLU A 149 -7.85 -30.52 -3.43
C GLU A 149 -9.31 -30.50 -2.94
N GLU A 150 -9.64 -31.34 -1.98
CA GLU A 150 -10.96 -31.36 -1.31
C GLU A 150 -11.22 -30.05 -0.56
N ALA A 151 -10.24 -29.56 0.21
CA ALA A 151 -10.36 -28.32 0.96
C ALA A 151 -10.47 -27.07 0.05
N GLU A 152 -9.82 -27.09 -1.11
CA GLU A 152 -9.94 -26.04 -2.13
C GLU A 152 -11.31 -26.07 -2.82
N SER A 153 -11.78 -27.24 -3.20
CA SER A 153 -13.08 -27.42 -3.88
C SER A 153 -14.24 -26.95 -3.01
N PHE A 154 -14.14 -27.13 -1.68
CA PHE A 154 -15.13 -26.64 -0.72
C PHE A 154 -15.09 -25.11 -0.51
N ARG A 155 -14.01 -24.43 -0.90
CA ARG A 155 -13.80 -22.99 -0.68
C ARG A 155 -14.05 -22.11 -1.89
N ALA A 156 -14.43 -22.69 -3.02
CA ALA A 156 -14.62 -21.98 -4.29
C ALA A 156 -15.62 -20.79 -4.24
N GLU A 157 -16.37 -20.61 -3.14
CA GLU A 157 -17.31 -19.49 -2.95
C GLU A 157 -16.74 -18.26 -2.22
N SER A 158 -15.51 -18.28 -1.70
CA SER A 158 -14.90 -17.07 -1.10
C SER A 158 -13.70 -16.57 -1.91
N SER A 159 -13.96 -15.65 -2.84
CA SER A 159 -13.00 -14.93 -3.67
C SER A 159 -12.08 -13.96 -2.89
N LEU A 160 -11.70 -14.31 -1.66
CA LEU A 160 -10.69 -13.58 -0.85
C LEU A 160 -9.26 -14.00 -1.21
N ASP A 161 -9.11 -14.68 -2.34
CA ASP A 161 -7.87 -15.30 -2.74
C ASP A 161 -6.98 -14.25 -3.41
N PHE A 162 -5.91 -13.88 -2.70
CA PHE A 162 -4.90 -12.90 -3.14
C PHE A 162 -5.37 -11.43 -3.18
N GLN A 163 -5.68 -10.85 -2.02
CA GLN A 163 -5.50 -9.41 -1.89
C GLN A 163 -4.00 -9.11 -1.80
N GLU A 164 -3.41 -8.70 -2.94
CA GLU A 164 -2.14 -7.96 -2.96
C GLU A 164 -2.16 -6.95 -1.81
N ASP A 165 -1.12 -6.91 -0.99
CA ASP A 165 -1.06 -6.02 0.17
C ASP A 165 -1.08 -4.57 -0.30
N GLN A 166 -2.29 -4.01 -0.40
CA GLN A 166 -2.52 -2.66 -0.90
C GLN A 166 -1.82 -1.64 -0.01
N LYS A 167 -1.63 -1.92 1.29
CA LYS A 167 -0.86 -1.06 2.19
C LYS A 167 0.62 -1.07 1.80
N ARG A 168 1.23 -2.25 1.61
CA ARG A 168 2.64 -2.35 1.18
C ARG A 168 2.83 -1.75 -0.21
N LYS A 169 1.95 -2.06 -1.16
CA LYS A 169 1.99 -1.50 -2.52
C LYS A 169 1.92 0.03 -2.50
N LEU A 170 0.92 0.60 -1.80
CA LEU A 170 0.77 2.03 -1.67
C LEU A 170 1.98 2.66 -0.97
N SER A 171 2.49 2.03 0.09
CA SER A 171 3.68 2.50 0.81
C SER A 171 4.90 2.55 -0.12
N VAL A 172 5.16 1.50 -0.88
CA VAL A 172 6.27 1.46 -1.85
C VAL A 172 6.10 2.52 -2.93
N LEU A 173 4.88 2.69 -3.47
CA LEU A 173 4.59 3.70 -4.49
C LEU A 173 4.82 5.14 -3.99
N LEU A 174 4.40 5.45 -2.76
CA LEU A 174 4.55 6.79 -2.19
C LEU A 174 5.98 7.11 -1.73
N THR A 175 6.76 6.09 -1.36
CA THR A 175 8.10 6.26 -0.78
C THR A 175 9.24 5.92 -1.74
N GLY A 176 8.94 5.38 -2.92
CA GLY A 176 9.94 4.80 -3.81
C GLY A 176 10.69 3.63 -3.17
N GLY A 177 10.01 2.87 -2.30
CA GLY A 177 10.60 1.76 -1.54
C GLY A 177 11.40 2.15 -0.29
N LYS A 178 11.43 3.45 0.07
CA LYS A 178 12.05 3.92 1.32
C LYS A 178 11.08 3.78 2.51
N THR A 179 11.58 3.94 3.73
CA THR A 179 10.72 3.89 4.93
C THR A 179 9.88 5.15 5.14
N LYS A 180 10.19 6.25 4.45
CA LYS A 180 9.54 7.56 4.60
C LYS A 180 9.43 8.24 3.23
N MET A 181 8.42 9.08 3.07
CA MET A 181 8.29 9.95 1.90
C MET A 181 9.43 10.97 1.85
N ASP A 182 9.81 11.37 0.65
CA ASP A 182 10.88 12.34 0.43
C ASP A 182 10.35 13.76 0.70
N ASN A 183 10.77 14.34 1.83
CA ASN A 183 10.34 15.68 2.25
C ASN A 183 11.05 16.82 1.50
N SER A 184 12.03 16.52 0.63
CA SER A 184 12.67 17.53 -0.22
C SER A 184 11.82 17.86 -1.45
N MET A 185 11.03 16.88 -1.93
CA MET A 185 10.21 16.98 -3.14
C MET A 185 8.94 17.80 -2.92
N PHE A 186 8.54 18.54 -3.93
CA PHE A 186 7.20 19.10 -4.02
C PHE A 186 6.21 18.05 -4.52
N TYR A 187 4.95 18.16 -4.10
CA TYR A 187 3.90 17.25 -4.54
C TYR A 187 2.78 17.99 -5.25
N ILE A 188 2.42 17.51 -6.42
CA ILE A 188 1.23 17.95 -7.17
C ILE A 188 0.20 16.84 -7.06
N VAL A 189 -1.00 17.15 -6.59
CA VAL A 189 -2.08 16.16 -6.49
C VAL A 189 -3.12 16.42 -7.56
N VAL A 190 -3.49 15.39 -8.31
CA VAL A 190 -4.66 15.40 -9.19
C VAL A 190 -5.74 14.56 -8.53
N THR A 191 -6.93 15.10 -8.34
CA THR A 191 -7.98 14.41 -7.59
C THR A 191 -9.36 14.52 -8.26
N SER A 192 -10.17 13.49 -8.03
CA SER A 192 -11.59 13.42 -8.41
C SER A 192 -12.47 13.60 -7.16
N ASP A 193 -13.78 13.34 -7.27
CA ASP A 193 -14.67 13.36 -6.11
C ASP A 193 -14.24 12.32 -5.05
N ILE A 194 -13.99 12.83 -3.85
CA ILE A 194 -13.68 12.02 -2.67
C ILE A 194 -14.92 11.90 -1.82
N GLN A 195 -15.38 10.66 -1.65
CA GLN A 195 -16.53 10.38 -0.81
C GLN A 195 -16.27 10.81 0.64
N PRO A 196 -17.25 11.38 1.35
CA PRO A 196 -17.05 11.94 2.69
C PRO A 196 -16.39 10.97 3.69
N GLN A 197 -16.72 9.69 3.62
CA GLN A 197 -16.15 8.63 4.46
C GLN A 197 -14.62 8.47 4.32
N HIS A 198 -14.04 8.91 3.20
CA HIS A 198 -12.59 8.84 2.96
C HIS A 198 -11.86 10.12 3.36
N LEU A 199 -12.57 11.24 3.58
CA LEU A 199 -11.98 12.51 3.98
C LEU A 199 -11.33 12.46 5.36
N GLU A 200 -11.73 11.54 6.23
CA GLU A 200 -11.07 11.34 7.53
C GLU A 200 -9.62 10.85 7.37
N ASN A 201 -9.32 10.19 6.26
CA ASN A 201 -8.00 9.60 5.98
C ASN A 201 -7.05 10.55 5.23
N ILE A 202 -7.45 11.79 4.91
CA ILE A 202 -6.65 12.72 4.08
C ILE A 202 -5.60 13.50 4.88
N ALA A 203 -5.47 13.26 6.19
CA ALA A 203 -4.51 13.93 7.05
C ALA A 203 -3.06 13.75 6.60
N PHE A 204 -2.73 12.67 5.87
CA PHE A 204 -1.38 12.49 5.33
C PHE A 204 -1.01 13.57 4.30
N LEU A 205 -1.97 14.08 3.51
CA LEU A 205 -1.74 15.15 2.54
C LEU A 205 -1.29 16.45 3.22
N VAL A 206 -1.76 16.69 4.45
CA VAL A 206 -1.35 17.85 5.25
C VAL A 206 0.11 17.75 5.64
N ASN A 207 0.66 16.54 5.78
CA ASN A 207 2.09 16.34 6.10
C ASN A 207 3.00 16.37 4.87
N MET A 208 2.43 16.38 3.65
CA MET A 208 3.19 16.48 2.41
C MET A 208 3.53 17.93 2.07
N LYS A 209 4.65 18.13 1.36
CA LYS A 209 5.05 19.43 0.80
C LYS A 209 4.27 19.70 -0.49
N LEU A 210 2.94 19.85 -0.34
CA LEU A 210 2.04 20.10 -1.46
C LEU A 210 2.32 21.47 -2.09
N PHE A 211 2.49 21.47 -3.40
CA PHE A 211 2.65 22.68 -4.20
C PHE A 211 1.29 23.12 -4.77
N CYS A 212 0.58 22.21 -5.44
CA CYS A 212 -0.76 22.48 -5.93
C CYS A 212 -1.64 21.24 -6.01
N VAL A 213 -2.95 21.48 -6.13
CA VAL A 213 -3.97 20.46 -6.35
C VAL A 213 -4.77 20.80 -7.61
N PHE A 214 -4.85 19.86 -8.55
CA PHE A 214 -5.77 19.89 -9.68
C PHE A 214 -7.03 19.13 -9.30
N ASP A 215 -8.06 19.87 -8.93
CA ASP A 215 -9.29 19.33 -8.36
C ASP A 215 -10.42 19.32 -9.39
N PHE A 216 -10.92 18.12 -9.69
CA PHE A 216 -12.02 17.91 -10.64
C PHE A 216 -13.40 17.80 -9.97
N ASP A 217 -13.48 17.86 -8.64
CA ASP A 217 -14.73 17.82 -7.90
C ASP A 217 -15.34 19.22 -7.73
N PRO A 218 -16.48 19.53 -8.37
CA PRO A 218 -17.14 20.82 -8.22
C PRO A 218 -17.76 21.05 -6.84
N ASN A 219 -17.89 20.00 -6.02
CA ASN A 219 -18.36 20.06 -4.65
C ASN A 219 -17.23 20.04 -3.62
N SER A 220 -15.97 20.08 -4.07
CA SER A 220 -14.80 19.90 -3.20
C SER A 220 -14.77 20.86 -2.02
N GLU A 221 -15.32 22.07 -2.18
CA GLU A 221 -15.43 23.01 -1.08
C GLU A 221 -16.48 22.72 -0.04
N ILE A 222 -17.62 22.16 -0.46
CA ILE A 222 -18.78 21.97 0.40
C ILE A 222 -18.64 20.65 1.15
N SER A 223 -18.24 19.59 0.42
CA SER A 223 -18.28 18.22 0.91
C SER A 223 -17.09 17.38 0.49
N GLY A 224 -16.05 17.96 -0.11
CA GLY A 224 -14.90 17.22 -0.61
C GLY A 224 -13.57 17.72 -0.04
N LEU A 225 -12.50 17.47 -0.81
CA LEU A 225 -11.13 17.56 -0.31
C LEU A 225 -10.71 18.99 0.06
N TYR A 226 -11.06 20.00 -0.74
CA TYR A 226 -10.71 21.40 -0.48
C TYR A 226 -11.30 21.87 0.84
N GLY A 227 -12.59 21.57 1.06
CA GLY A 227 -13.33 21.93 2.26
C GLY A 227 -12.63 21.39 3.51
N LYS A 228 -12.19 20.13 3.46
CA LYS A 228 -11.50 19.49 4.58
C LYS A 228 -10.05 19.94 4.76
N TYR A 229 -9.33 20.16 3.66
CA TYR A 229 -7.91 20.53 3.72
C TYR A 229 -7.72 21.97 4.24
N LYS A 230 -8.56 22.91 3.79
CA LYS A 230 -8.45 24.33 4.18
C LYS A 230 -8.68 24.58 5.69
N GLU A 231 -9.30 23.64 6.39
CA GLU A 231 -9.42 23.67 7.87
C GLU A 231 -8.05 23.52 8.55
N GLN A 232 -7.08 22.86 7.89
CA GLN A 232 -5.82 22.45 8.50
C GLN A 232 -4.62 23.26 7.98
N LYS A 233 -4.64 23.71 6.71
CA LYS A 233 -3.55 24.48 6.11
C LYS A 233 -4.06 25.65 5.26
N PRO A 234 -3.29 26.75 5.15
CA PRO A 234 -3.61 27.84 4.23
C PRO A 234 -3.61 27.37 2.77
N VAL A 235 -4.68 27.70 2.06
CA VAL A 235 -4.88 27.39 0.64
C VAL A 235 -5.28 28.64 -0.11
N THR A 236 -4.85 28.77 -1.37
CA THR A 236 -5.32 29.80 -2.29
C THR A 236 -6.16 29.14 -3.39
N PRO A 237 -7.47 29.45 -3.51
CA PRO A 237 -8.30 28.91 -4.58
C PRO A 237 -7.99 29.61 -5.91
N HIS A 238 -7.80 28.82 -6.95
CA HIS A 238 -7.56 29.25 -8.33
C HIS A 238 -8.47 28.49 -9.31
N PHE A 239 -8.57 29.01 -10.52
CA PHE A 239 -9.15 28.37 -11.69
C PHE A 239 -8.11 28.25 -12.80
N LEU A 240 -8.39 27.41 -13.80
CA LEU A 240 -7.44 27.20 -14.91
C LEU A 240 -7.13 28.48 -15.69
N HIS A 241 -8.05 29.45 -15.71
CA HIS A 241 -7.87 30.72 -16.41
C HIS A 241 -6.84 31.64 -15.72
N ASP A 242 -6.64 31.48 -14.41
CA ASP A 242 -5.63 32.26 -13.66
C ASP A 242 -4.23 32.01 -14.21
N TYR A 243 -4.01 30.83 -14.80
CA TYR A 243 -2.75 30.38 -15.42
C TYR A 243 -2.61 30.74 -16.91
N GLU A 244 -3.55 31.46 -17.53
CA GLU A 244 -3.52 31.70 -18.98
C GLU A 244 -2.56 32.80 -19.43
N ASN A 245 -2.24 33.75 -18.55
CA ASN A 245 -1.51 34.99 -18.87
C ASN A 245 0.00 34.93 -18.57
N VAL A 246 0.54 33.74 -18.35
CA VAL A 246 1.96 33.50 -18.00
C VAL A 246 2.94 34.27 -18.91
N LYS A 247 2.67 34.37 -20.22
CA LYS A 247 3.59 35.02 -21.17
C LYS A 247 3.60 36.56 -21.11
N ARG A 248 2.70 37.19 -20.36
CA ARG A 248 2.56 38.67 -20.30
C ARG A 248 3.28 39.29 -19.11
N LEU A 249 3.61 38.49 -18.10
CA LEU A 249 4.27 38.92 -16.87
C LEU A 249 5.59 38.16 -16.74
N GLU A 250 6.58 38.75 -16.08
CA GLU A 250 7.76 38.00 -15.67
C GLU A 250 7.36 36.91 -14.67
N ASN A 251 8.00 35.74 -14.76
CA ASN A 251 7.65 34.57 -13.92
C ASN A 251 7.63 34.91 -12.42
N ALA A 252 8.55 35.76 -11.94
CA ALA A 252 8.62 36.19 -10.54
C ALA A 252 7.35 36.97 -10.11
N ALA A 253 6.90 37.94 -10.91
CA ALA A 253 5.69 38.70 -10.64
C ALA A 253 4.43 37.81 -10.67
N PHE A 254 4.43 36.80 -11.54
CA PHE A 254 3.33 35.85 -11.63
C PHE A 254 3.26 34.89 -10.43
N ILE A 255 4.42 34.37 -10.00
CA ILE A 255 4.57 33.56 -8.79
C ILE A 255 4.05 34.32 -7.57
N GLU A 256 4.42 35.59 -7.43
CA GLU A 256 3.97 36.46 -6.34
C GLU A 256 2.46 36.72 -6.40
N THR A 257 1.93 37.04 -7.60
CA THR A 257 0.49 37.29 -7.81
C THR A 257 -0.37 36.09 -7.40
N LEU A 258 0.06 34.88 -7.77
CA LEU A 258 -0.63 33.63 -7.43
C LEU A 258 -0.23 33.08 -6.05
N LYS A 259 0.68 33.75 -5.33
CA LYS A 259 1.22 33.30 -4.03
C LYS A 259 1.71 31.85 -4.07
N LEU A 260 2.37 31.47 -5.17
CA LEU A 260 2.95 30.14 -5.30
C LEU A 260 4.09 29.99 -4.27
N PHE A 261 4.29 28.77 -3.75
CA PHE A 261 5.19 28.43 -2.64
C PHE A 261 4.78 28.91 -1.24
N ASP A 262 4.06 30.03 -1.11
CA ASP A 262 3.57 30.52 0.19
C ASP A 262 2.36 29.73 0.69
N ARG A 263 1.48 29.34 -0.23
CA ARG A 263 0.23 28.61 0.04
C ARG A 263 0.04 27.52 -1.00
N VAL A 264 -0.69 26.48 -0.62
CA VAL A 264 -1.08 25.45 -1.59
C VAL A 264 -2.02 26.09 -2.60
N SER A 265 -1.66 26.03 -3.88
CA SER A 265 -2.55 26.44 -4.97
C SER A 265 -3.60 25.37 -5.22
N TRP A 266 -4.88 25.72 -5.12
CA TRP A 266 -5.97 24.78 -5.33
C TRP A 266 -6.77 25.13 -6.56
N ILE A 267 -6.56 24.39 -7.63
CA ILE A 267 -7.03 24.70 -8.96
C ILE A 267 -8.31 23.91 -9.23
N PHE A 268 -9.45 24.61 -9.23
CA PHE A 268 -10.76 24.03 -9.56
C PHE A 268 -10.88 23.79 -11.06
N CYS A 269 -10.49 22.60 -11.49
CA CYS A 269 -10.37 22.22 -12.90
C CYS A 269 -11.73 22.09 -13.59
N ASN A 270 -12.76 21.66 -12.85
CA ASN A 270 -14.15 21.64 -13.33
C ASN A 270 -15.04 22.68 -12.64
N GLY A 271 -14.47 23.77 -12.12
CA GLY A 271 -15.26 24.85 -11.53
C GLY A 271 -15.88 24.43 -10.20
N ARG A 272 -16.90 25.19 -9.76
CA ARG A 272 -17.55 25.03 -8.44
C ARG A 272 -19.04 25.22 -8.55
N ASN A 273 -19.81 24.38 -7.87
CA ASN A 273 -21.27 24.48 -7.87
C ASN A 273 -21.78 25.78 -7.19
N ASN A 274 -21.10 26.23 -6.13
CA ASN A 274 -21.52 27.40 -5.35
C ASN A 274 -20.79 28.70 -5.72
N PHE A 275 -20.25 28.82 -6.95
CA PHE A 275 -19.49 30.01 -7.35
C PHE A 275 -20.29 30.94 -8.28
N PRO A 276 -20.52 32.22 -7.91
CA PRO A 276 -21.44 33.10 -8.64
C PRO A 276 -20.97 33.56 -10.02
N SER A 277 -19.67 33.54 -10.32
CA SER A 277 -19.10 34.27 -11.46
C SER A 277 -18.77 33.42 -12.69
N GLY A 278 -19.64 32.46 -13.04
CA GLY A 278 -19.56 31.74 -14.32
C GLY A 278 -18.58 30.56 -14.38
N GLU A 279 -17.87 30.23 -13.30
CA GLU A 279 -17.05 29.02 -13.18
C GLU A 279 -17.87 27.80 -12.72
N HIS A 280 -19.03 27.59 -13.34
CA HIS A 280 -19.88 26.43 -13.05
C HIS A 280 -19.32 25.17 -13.70
N PRO A 281 -19.54 23.97 -13.12
CA PRO A 281 -19.14 22.74 -13.76
C PRO A 281 -19.82 22.51 -15.11
N VAL A 282 -19.09 21.85 -15.99
CA VAL A 282 -19.56 21.51 -17.34
C VAL A 282 -19.40 20.02 -17.61
N ASP A 283 -20.11 19.51 -18.61
CA ASP A 283 -19.97 18.14 -19.08
C ASP A 283 -18.60 17.92 -19.77
N GLU A 284 -18.21 16.65 -19.96
CA GLU A 284 -16.89 16.30 -20.50
C GLU A 284 -16.64 16.88 -21.90
N LYS A 285 -17.64 16.89 -22.79
CA LYS A 285 -17.48 17.41 -24.15
C LYS A 285 -17.25 18.91 -24.13
N THR A 286 -17.98 19.62 -23.27
CA THR A 286 -17.80 21.06 -23.08
C THR A 286 -16.47 21.38 -22.40
N TRP A 287 -16.06 20.58 -21.41
CA TRP A 287 -14.78 20.71 -20.73
C TRP A 287 -13.61 20.61 -21.72
N ILE A 288 -13.63 19.60 -22.60
CA ILE A 288 -12.59 19.41 -23.62
C ILE A 288 -12.46 20.63 -24.53
N LYS A 289 -13.58 21.24 -24.92
CA LYS A 289 -13.59 22.42 -25.80
C LYS A 289 -13.12 23.70 -25.11
N THR A 290 -13.45 23.87 -23.83
CA THR A 290 -13.33 25.17 -23.15
C THR A 290 -12.18 25.25 -22.13
N ARG A 291 -11.81 24.12 -21.52
CA ARG A 291 -10.90 24.06 -20.37
C ARG A 291 -9.62 23.27 -20.63
N LYS A 292 -9.64 22.27 -21.51
CA LYS A 292 -8.44 21.45 -21.83
C LYS A 292 -7.22 22.30 -22.18
N LYS A 293 -7.38 23.30 -23.07
CA LYS A 293 -6.28 24.21 -23.45
C LYS A 293 -5.73 25.00 -22.25
N LYS A 294 -6.59 25.38 -21.31
CA LYS A 294 -6.21 26.11 -20.10
C LYS A 294 -5.46 25.20 -19.14
N MET A 295 -5.96 23.98 -18.94
CA MET A 295 -5.29 22.93 -18.17
C MET A 295 -3.89 22.67 -18.69
N LYS A 296 -3.73 22.48 -20.01
CA LYS A 296 -2.41 22.28 -20.63
C LYS A 296 -1.43 23.40 -20.28
N LYS A 297 -1.84 24.66 -20.48
CA LYS A 297 -1.01 25.82 -20.11
C LYS A 297 -0.62 25.84 -18.63
N ALA A 298 -1.55 25.50 -17.74
CA ALA A 298 -1.28 25.45 -16.31
C ALA A 298 -0.24 24.37 -15.98
N VAL A 299 -0.39 23.16 -16.55
CA VAL A 299 0.56 22.06 -16.39
C VAL A 299 1.94 22.44 -16.94
N THR A 300 2.03 22.90 -18.19
CA THR A 300 3.30 23.34 -18.80
C THR A 300 3.98 24.43 -17.96
N PHE A 301 3.24 25.44 -17.49
CA PHE A 301 3.81 26.49 -16.65
C PHE A 301 4.38 25.95 -15.34
N ILE A 302 3.61 25.12 -14.63
CA ILE A 302 4.03 24.56 -13.35
C ILE A 302 5.27 23.67 -13.54
N CYS A 303 5.27 22.79 -14.54
CA CYS A 303 6.33 21.81 -14.76
C CYS A 303 7.61 22.41 -15.35
N ASN A 304 7.52 23.41 -16.23
CA ASN A 304 8.69 23.91 -16.98
C ASN A 304 9.19 25.27 -16.51
N GLU A 305 8.32 26.10 -15.94
CA GLU A 305 8.65 27.49 -15.61
C GLU A 305 8.75 27.75 -14.10
N VAL A 306 8.07 26.93 -13.27
CA VAL A 306 8.00 27.14 -11.82
C VAL A 306 8.79 26.11 -11.02
N LEU A 307 8.51 24.82 -11.21
CA LEU A 307 9.17 23.76 -10.46
C LEU A 307 10.45 23.30 -11.18
N PRO A 308 11.58 23.22 -10.47
CA PRO A 308 12.79 22.63 -11.03
C PRO A 308 12.57 21.19 -11.50
N LYS A 309 13.29 20.80 -12.55
CA LYS A 309 13.29 19.40 -13.02
C LYS A 309 13.72 18.47 -11.89
N SER A 310 13.04 17.33 -11.78
CA SER A 310 13.31 16.29 -10.76
C SER A 310 13.14 16.74 -9.31
N SER A 311 12.42 17.85 -9.05
CA SER A 311 12.13 18.31 -7.68
C SER A 311 10.68 18.11 -7.25
N PHE A 312 9.88 17.34 -8.02
CA PHE A 312 8.47 17.13 -7.73
C PHE A 312 7.95 15.77 -8.18
N VAL A 313 6.84 15.37 -7.57
CA VAL A 313 6.08 14.14 -7.86
C VAL A 313 4.62 14.50 -8.12
N VAL A 314 4.03 13.90 -9.15
CA VAL A 314 2.59 14.03 -9.44
C VAL A 314 1.86 12.80 -8.93
N VAL A 315 0.85 13.00 -8.08
CA VAL A 315 0.06 11.94 -7.46
C VAL A 315 -1.37 12.04 -7.95
N PHE A 316 -1.85 11.00 -8.63
CA PHE A 316 -3.26 10.86 -9.01
C PHE A 316 -4.01 10.14 -7.87
N LEU A 317 -4.75 10.91 -7.07
CA LEU A 317 -5.58 10.41 -5.97
C LEU A 317 -7.05 10.36 -6.43
N LEU A 318 -7.43 9.23 -7.02
CA LEU A 318 -8.73 9.03 -7.65
C LEU A 318 -9.55 8.02 -6.85
N THR A 319 -10.74 8.40 -6.43
CA THR A 319 -11.67 7.57 -5.62
C THR A 319 -13.01 7.34 -6.29
N SER A 320 -13.13 7.76 -7.54
CA SER A 320 -14.34 7.68 -8.35
C SER A 320 -13.98 7.34 -9.80
N ASP A 321 -15.00 7.13 -10.63
CA ASP A 321 -14.80 6.80 -12.05
C ASP A 321 -13.96 7.86 -12.77
N VAL A 322 -12.96 7.38 -13.50
CA VAL A 322 -12.01 8.24 -14.21
C VAL A 322 -12.68 8.82 -15.45
N LYS A 323 -12.93 10.14 -15.42
CA LYS A 323 -13.51 10.91 -16.54
C LYS A 323 -12.44 11.40 -17.51
N GLN A 324 -12.82 11.67 -18.76
CA GLN A 324 -11.88 12.12 -19.80
C GLN A 324 -11.01 13.34 -19.41
N PRO A 325 -11.51 14.36 -18.68
CA PRO A 325 -10.67 15.47 -18.21
C PRO A 325 -9.47 15.07 -17.36
N VAL A 326 -9.62 14.03 -16.51
CA VAL A 326 -8.54 13.51 -15.67
C VAL A 326 -7.53 12.76 -16.53
N VAL A 327 -7.99 11.94 -17.48
CA VAL A 327 -7.15 11.22 -18.46
C VAL A 327 -6.32 12.21 -19.29
N ASP A 328 -6.95 13.27 -19.78
CA ASP A 328 -6.27 14.33 -20.54
C ASP A 328 -5.20 15.03 -19.69
N THR A 329 -5.45 15.19 -18.39
CA THR A 329 -4.49 15.79 -17.45
C THR A 329 -3.32 14.85 -17.16
N PHE A 330 -3.58 13.54 -17.03
CA PHE A 330 -2.53 12.53 -16.94
C PHE A 330 -1.60 12.55 -18.14
N HIS A 331 -2.15 12.54 -19.36
CA HIS A 331 -1.33 12.60 -20.57
C HIS A 331 -0.50 13.87 -20.67
N GLU A 332 -1.02 15.00 -20.19
CA GLU A 332 -0.25 16.25 -20.19
C GLU A 332 0.91 16.21 -19.20
N PHE A 333 0.66 15.81 -17.94
CA PHE A 333 1.75 15.66 -16.98
C PHE A 333 2.80 14.66 -17.46
N TYR A 334 2.37 13.51 -17.99
CA TYR A 334 3.27 12.51 -18.55
C TYR A 334 4.11 13.06 -19.71
N ALA A 335 3.52 13.88 -20.59
CA ALA A 335 4.25 14.51 -21.68
C ALA A 335 5.28 15.55 -21.19
N GLU A 336 4.87 16.45 -20.29
CA GLU A 336 5.74 17.52 -19.76
C GLU A 336 6.87 16.95 -18.88
N MET A 337 6.63 15.81 -18.22
CA MET A 337 7.64 15.09 -17.44
C MET A 337 8.51 14.14 -18.29
N ASN A 338 8.37 14.14 -19.62
CA ASN A 338 9.11 13.27 -20.55
C ASN A 338 8.94 11.76 -20.26
N GLY A 339 7.76 11.38 -19.77
CA GLY A 339 7.40 10.00 -19.47
C GLY A 339 7.83 9.49 -18.10
N HIS A 340 8.28 10.37 -17.21
CA HIS A 340 8.66 10.06 -15.82
C HIS A 340 7.52 10.30 -14.83
#